data_AF-A0A6L3N2Y5-F1
#
_entry.id   AF-A0A6L3N2Y5-F1
#
_cell.length_a   1.000
_cell.length_b   1.000
_cell.length_c   1.000
_cell.angle_alpha   90.00
_cell.angle_beta   90.00
_cell.angle_gamma   90.00
#
_symmetry.space_group_name_H-M   'P 1'
#
loop_
_entity.id
_entity.type
_entity.pdbx_description
1 polymer ?
#
loop_
_entity_poly.entity_id
_entity_poly.type
_entity_poly.pdbx_seq_one_letter_code
_entity_poly.pdbx_strand_id
1 'polypeptide(L)'
;MKTIRDFIEGSLEQLREQESMDGLCAHGTAMMIHEKEYADEAQFNNLVKLRAEQIDLVMKIKNDCNKALNEYMAYFNETMKGSEWRLNLTFHKERGRRRGMLTLHFPKGLLARDFLTYTLDDGGITDLATPQELLDLYWTLEEFQERIFHDKLVVDMNKKEAPTGTRRQKI
;
A
#
# COMPACT_ATOMS: atom_id res chain seq x y z
N MET A 1 11.14 -5.61 -13.41
CA MET A 1 10.58 -5.96 -12.09
C MET A 1 9.15 -5.45 -12.09
N LYS A 2 8.16 -6.22 -11.61
CA LYS A 2 6.80 -5.67 -11.52
C LYS A 2 6.80 -4.52 -10.51
N THR A 3 6.15 -3.42 -10.85
CA THR A 3 6.00 -2.26 -9.96
C THR A 3 4.73 -2.41 -9.13
N ILE A 4 4.59 -1.65 -8.03
CA ILE A 4 3.32 -1.66 -7.29
C ILE A 4 2.17 -1.17 -8.18
N ARG A 5 2.44 -0.27 -9.15
CA ARG A 5 1.46 0.21 -10.13
C ARG A 5 0.77 -0.92 -10.90
N ASP A 6 1.52 -1.96 -11.25
CA ASP A 6 1.01 -3.16 -11.94
C ASP A 6 -0.05 -3.92 -11.11
N PHE A 7 -0.08 -3.70 -9.80
CA PHE A 7 -1.06 -4.28 -8.87
C PHE A 7 -2.22 -3.32 -8.55
N ILE A 8 -2.12 -2.04 -8.97
CA ILE A 8 -3.11 -0.98 -8.68
C ILE A 8 -3.82 -0.51 -9.96
N GLU A 9 -3.46 -0.97 -11.17
CA GLU A 9 -4.02 -0.45 -12.44
C GLU A 9 -5.56 -0.38 -12.50
N GLY A 10 -6.28 -1.35 -11.92
CA GLY A 10 -7.76 -1.30 -11.83
C GLY A 10 -8.32 -0.34 -10.76
N SER A 11 -7.51 0.01 -9.76
CA SER A 11 -7.88 0.91 -8.65
C SER A 11 -7.44 2.34 -8.88
N LEU A 12 -6.36 2.59 -9.66
CA LEU A 12 -5.85 3.93 -10.01
C LEU A 12 -6.82 4.76 -10.85
N GLU A 13 -7.60 4.13 -11.73
CA GLU A 13 -8.65 4.83 -12.48
C GLU A 13 -9.81 5.28 -11.57
N GLN A 14 -10.24 4.40 -10.65
CA GLN A 14 -11.26 4.73 -9.62
C GLN A 14 -10.77 5.79 -8.63
N LEU A 15 -9.45 5.86 -8.44
CA LEU A 15 -8.74 6.83 -7.64
C LEU A 15 -8.68 8.23 -8.23
N ARG A 16 -8.49 8.34 -9.55
CA ARG A 16 -8.61 9.64 -10.24
C ARG A 16 -10.03 10.20 -10.13
N GLU A 17 -11.03 9.32 -10.14
CA GLU A 17 -12.41 9.71 -9.81
C GLU A 17 -12.56 10.08 -8.32
N GLN A 18 -11.72 9.51 -7.44
CA GLN A 18 -11.70 9.77 -6.01
C GLN A 18 -10.94 11.04 -5.61
N GLU A 19 -9.84 11.45 -6.23
CA GLU A 19 -9.24 12.79 -6.00
C GLU A 19 -10.23 13.91 -6.38
N SER A 20 -11.14 13.63 -7.30
CA SER A 20 -12.31 14.46 -7.61
C SER A 20 -13.38 14.45 -6.50
N MET A 21 -13.41 13.45 -5.61
CA MET A 21 -14.45 13.23 -4.59
C MET A 21 -13.99 13.42 -3.13
N ASP A 22 -12.73 13.10 -2.80
CA ASP A 22 -12.14 13.13 -1.45
C ASP A 22 -11.97 14.58 -0.94
N GLY A 23 -11.89 15.56 -1.83
CA GLY A 23 -11.84 16.97 -1.46
C GLY A 23 -13.20 17.64 -1.22
N LEU A 24 -14.31 17.10 -1.75
CA LEU A 24 -15.55 17.88 -1.91
C LEU A 24 -16.85 17.16 -1.48
N CYS A 25 -16.93 15.82 -1.48
CA CYS A 25 -18.23 15.14 -1.43
C CYS A 25 -18.59 14.49 -0.07
N ALA A 26 -17.66 13.75 0.56
CA ALA A 26 -17.95 13.06 1.84
C ALA A 26 -17.91 14.01 3.05
N HIS A 27 -17.00 14.99 3.05
CA HIS A 27 -16.99 16.05 4.05
C HIS A 27 -18.17 17.01 3.86
N GLY A 28 -18.48 17.37 2.61
CA GLY A 28 -19.61 18.23 2.26
C GLY A 28 -20.95 17.65 2.69
N THR A 29 -21.26 16.40 2.31
CA THR A 29 -22.53 15.76 2.71
C THR A 29 -22.61 15.53 4.23
N ALA A 30 -21.50 15.20 4.88
CA ALA A 30 -21.45 15.06 6.34
C ALA A 30 -21.69 16.39 7.06
N MET A 31 -21.11 17.49 6.56
CA MET A 31 -21.31 18.84 7.07
C MET A 31 -22.76 19.29 6.85
N MET A 32 -23.29 19.18 5.64
CA MET A 32 -24.67 19.58 5.33
C MET A 32 -25.69 18.86 6.22
N ILE A 33 -25.47 17.56 6.50
CA ILE A 33 -26.30 16.80 7.45
C ILE A 33 -26.17 17.35 8.89
N HIS A 34 -24.94 17.60 9.35
CA HIS A 34 -24.66 18.05 10.71
C HIS A 34 -25.15 19.49 10.97
N GLU A 35 -24.93 20.38 10.01
CA GLU A 35 -25.31 21.80 10.05
C GLU A 35 -26.77 22.04 9.68
N LYS A 36 -27.50 20.98 9.33
CA LYS A 36 -28.91 21.00 8.90
C LYS A 36 -29.14 21.87 7.65
N GLU A 37 -28.19 21.83 6.73
CA GLU A 37 -28.27 22.48 5.42
C GLU A 37 -29.09 21.63 4.43
N TYR A 38 -30.36 21.39 4.78
CA TYR A 38 -31.32 20.69 3.92
C TYR A 38 -32.72 21.33 4.07
N ALA A 39 -33.45 21.43 2.96
CA ALA A 39 -34.73 22.12 2.90
C ALA A 39 -35.88 21.31 3.52
N ASP A 40 -35.82 19.98 3.39
CA ASP A 40 -36.86 19.07 3.85
C ASP A 40 -36.32 17.67 4.19
N GLU A 41 -37.21 16.83 4.70
CA GLU A 41 -36.91 15.45 5.10
C GLU A 41 -36.52 14.56 3.89
N ALA A 42 -37.03 14.85 2.69
CA ALA A 42 -36.67 14.11 1.49
C ALA A 42 -35.22 14.39 1.08
N GLN A 43 -34.79 15.65 1.13
CA GLN A 43 -33.41 16.06 0.88
C GLN A 43 -32.47 15.48 1.94
N PHE A 44 -32.86 15.48 3.21
CA PHE A 44 -32.09 14.81 4.28
C PHE A 44 -31.87 13.32 3.99
N ASN A 45 -32.94 12.59 3.66
CA ASN A 45 -32.86 11.16 3.34
C ASN A 45 -31.97 10.88 2.12
N ASN A 46 -32.03 11.74 1.10
CA ASN A 46 -31.13 11.66 -0.06
C ASN A 46 -29.67 11.88 0.33
N LEU A 47 -29.37 12.86 1.19
CA LEU A 47 -28.01 13.11 1.68
C LEU A 47 -27.46 11.94 2.50
N VAL A 48 -28.28 11.33 3.36
CA VAL A 48 -27.91 10.15 4.14
C VAL A 48 -27.59 8.98 3.22
N LYS A 49 -28.42 8.73 2.20
CA LYS A 49 -28.20 7.67 1.21
C LYS A 49 -26.90 7.90 0.43
N LEU A 50 -26.71 9.12 -0.09
CA LEU A 50 -25.50 9.50 -0.82
C LEU A 50 -24.24 9.31 0.02
N ARG A 51 -24.28 9.69 1.31
CA ARG A 51 -23.17 9.49 2.24
C ARG A 51 -22.86 8.01 2.45
N ALA A 52 -23.87 7.16 2.57
CA ALA A 52 -23.67 5.72 2.71
C ALA A 52 -22.98 5.14 1.46
N GLU A 53 -23.47 5.50 0.27
CA GLU A 53 -22.87 5.07 -1.02
C GLU A 53 -21.41 5.54 -1.16
N GLN A 54 -21.09 6.76 -0.71
CA GLN A 54 -19.73 7.28 -0.71
C GLN A 54 -18.82 6.53 0.26
N ILE A 55 -19.29 6.23 1.48
CA ILE A 55 -18.53 5.44 2.46
C ILE A 55 -18.24 4.04 1.90
N ASP A 56 -19.23 3.40 1.29
CA ASP A 56 -19.06 2.07 0.68
C ASP A 56 -18.02 2.10 -0.46
N LEU A 57 -18.04 3.14 -1.30
CA LEU A 57 -17.04 3.33 -2.35
C LEU A 57 -15.63 3.51 -1.78
N VAL A 58 -15.46 4.39 -0.79
CA VAL A 58 -14.15 4.61 -0.13
C VAL A 58 -13.65 3.32 0.51
N MET A 59 -14.53 2.57 1.18
CA MET A 59 -14.17 1.29 1.78
C MET A 59 -13.78 0.25 0.74
N LYS A 60 -14.46 0.20 -0.41
CA LYS A 60 -14.08 -0.68 -1.51
C LYS A 60 -12.67 -0.33 -2.03
N ILE A 61 -12.40 0.95 -2.29
CA ILE A 61 -11.08 1.39 -2.78
C ILE A 61 -9.98 1.07 -1.78
N LYS A 62 -10.18 1.34 -0.49
CA LYS A 62 -9.23 0.99 0.58
C LYS A 62 -8.98 -0.51 0.68
N ASN A 63 -10.00 -1.34 0.49
CA ASN A 63 -9.84 -2.80 0.46
C ASN A 63 -9.03 -3.25 -0.76
N ASP A 64 -9.29 -2.69 -1.94
CA ASP A 64 -8.54 -2.99 -3.16
C ASP A 64 -7.08 -2.55 -3.04
N CYS A 65 -6.83 -1.36 -2.47
CA CYS A 65 -5.49 -0.86 -2.17
C CYS A 65 -4.75 -1.78 -1.19
N ASN A 66 -5.42 -2.20 -0.11
CA ASN A 66 -4.83 -3.10 0.86
C ASN A 66 -4.53 -4.49 0.26
N LYS A 67 -5.38 -4.98 -0.66
CA LYS A 67 -5.12 -6.21 -1.41
C LYS A 67 -3.88 -6.07 -2.29
N ALA A 68 -3.79 -4.99 -3.08
CA ALA A 68 -2.64 -4.69 -3.91
C ALA A 68 -1.35 -4.58 -3.09
N LEU A 69 -1.40 -3.91 -1.93
CA LEU A 69 -0.26 -3.81 -1.01
C LEU A 69 0.22 -5.19 -0.55
N ASN A 70 -0.71 -6.04 -0.08
CA ASN A 70 -0.36 -7.38 0.40
C ASN A 70 0.24 -8.26 -0.69
N GLU A 71 -0.32 -8.22 -1.91
CA GLU A 71 0.20 -8.97 -3.06
C GLU A 71 1.59 -8.46 -3.46
N TYR A 72 1.78 -7.14 -3.52
CA TYR A 72 3.07 -6.55 -3.85
C TYR A 72 4.13 -6.85 -2.80
N MET A 73 3.80 -6.76 -1.51
CA MET A 73 4.71 -7.09 -0.42
C MET A 73 5.19 -8.54 -0.51
N ALA A 74 4.27 -9.49 -0.77
CA ALA A 74 4.62 -10.89 -0.94
C ALA A 74 5.56 -11.08 -2.14
N TYR A 75 5.24 -10.47 -3.28
CA TYR A 75 6.08 -10.49 -4.48
C TYR A 75 7.47 -9.89 -4.22
N PHE A 76 7.53 -8.70 -3.61
CA PHE A 76 8.77 -7.98 -3.34
C PHE A 76 9.68 -8.78 -2.40
N ASN A 77 9.13 -9.27 -1.29
CA ASN A 77 9.89 -10.02 -0.30
C ASN A 77 10.45 -11.34 -0.85
N GLU A 78 9.69 -12.04 -1.69
CA GLU A 78 10.19 -13.26 -2.35
C GLU A 78 11.25 -12.92 -3.40
N THR A 79 11.04 -11.86 -4.18
CA THR A 79 12.02 -11.41 -5.19
C THR A 79 13.35 -11.02 -4.54
N MET A 80 13.28 -10.30 -3.42
CA MET A 80 14.42 -9.77 -2.67
C MET A 80 14.98 -10.75 -1.63
N LYS A 81 14.51 -12.00 -1.63
CA LYS A 81 14.95 -13.04 -0.70
C LYS A 81 16.46 -13.25 -0.75
N GLY A 82 17.11 -13.09 0.40
CA GLY A 82 18.57 -13.15 0.55
C GLY A 82 19.24 -11.77 0.55
N SER A 83 18.50 -10.70 0.27
CA SER A 83 18.94 -9.32 0.50
C SER A 83 18.38 -8.78 1.83
N GLU A 84 18.84 -7.60 2.24
CA GLU A 84 18.32 -6.87 3.41
C GLU A 84 17.03 -6.10 3.11
N TRP A 85 16.66 -5.95 1.84
CA TRP A 85 15.42 -5.29 1.42
C TRP A 85 14.20 -6.11 1.84
N ARG A 86 13.26 -5.46 2.54
CA ARG A 86 12.01 -6.11 2.96
C ARG A 86 10.90 -5.10 3.18
N LEU A 87 9.68 -5.48 2.84
CA LEU A 87 8.46 -4.80 3.27
C LEU A 87 7.75 -5.60 4.36
N ASN A 88 7.35 -4.94 5.44
CA ASN A 88 6.60 -5.54 6.53
C ASN A 88 5.37 -4.72 6.86
N LEU A 89 4.26 -5.37 7.16
CA LEU A 89 3.05 -4.74 7.68
C LEU A 89 2.82 -5.23 9.10
N THR A 90 2.80 -4.30 10.04
CA THR A 90 2.53 -4.57 11.45
C THR A 90 1.28 -3.85 11.89
N PHE A 91 0.62 -4.36 12.94
CA PHE A 91 -0.60 -3.76 13.46
C PHE A 91 -0.40 -3.37 14.92
N HIS A 92 -0.91 -2.21 15.30
CA HIS A 92 -0.91 -1.74 16.67
C HIS A 92 -2.23 -1.06 17.01
N LYS A 93 -2.46 -0.80 18.30
CA LYS A 93 -3.66 -0.12 18.79
C LYS A 93 -3.33 1.33 19.09
N GLU A 94 -4.06 2.25 18.47
CA GLU A 94 -3.96 3.69 18.72
C GLU A 94 -5.35 4.26 18.99
N ARG A 95 -5.52 4.98 20.10
CA ARG A 95 -6.82 5.61 20.48
C ARG A 95 -8.02 4.66 20.43
N GLY A 96 -7.81 3.39 20.81
CA GLY A 96 -8.88 2.39 20.80
C GLY A 96 -9.09 1.67 19.46
N ARG A 97 -8.42 2.09 18.39
CA ARG A 97 -8.58 1.55 17.03
C ARG A 97 -7.34 0.76 16.61
N ARG A 98 -7.52 -0.23 15.73
CA ARG A 98 -6.42 -0.94 15.08
C ARG A 98 -5.84 -0.04 13.98
N ARG A 99 -4.52 0.00 13.87
CA ARG A 99 -3.76 0.78 12.89
C ARG A 99 -2.74 -0.11 12.19
N GLY A 100 -2.63 0.04 10.88
CA GLY A 100 -1.59 -0.59 10.08
C GLY A 100 -0.35 0.29 10.03
N MET A 101 0.82 -0.33 10.14
CA MET A 101 2.11 0.34 9.96
C MET A 101 2.93 -0.46 8.96
N LEU A 102 3.11 0.11 7.78
CA LEU A 102 3.95 -0.43 6.72
C LEU A 102 5.39 0.02 6.94
N THR A 103 6.34 -0.90 6.86
CA THR A 103 7.76 -0.62 7.07
C THR A 103 8.56 -1.15 5.88
N LEU A 104 9.32 -0.26 5.23
CA LEU A 104 10.34 -0.61 4.25
C LEU A 104 11.70 -0.67 4.94
N HIS A 105 12.33 -1.83 4.90
CA HIS A 105 13.68 -2.06 5.40
C HIS A 105 14.68 -1.90 4.26
N PHE A 106 15.78 -1.22 4.58
CA PHE A 106 16.90 -0.96 3.68
C PHE A 106 18.15 -1.74 4.12
N PRO A 107 19.13 -1.90 3.21
CA PRO A 107 20.45 -2.35 3.59
C PRO A 107 21.13 -1.42 4.60
N LYS A 108 21.87 -1.99 5.55
CA LYS A 108 22.60 -1.24 6.57
C LYS A 108 23.56 -0.23 5.94
N GLY A 109 23.49 0.99 6.44
CA GLY A 109 24.36 2.08 5.98
C GLY A 109 23.98 2.67 4.62
N LEU A 110 22.86 2.28 4.01
CA LEU A 110 22.31 2.99 2.85
C LEU A 110 21.84 4.39 3.25
N LEU A 111 21.18 4.50 4.40
CA LEU A 111 20.67 5.73 4.98
C LEU A 111 21.07 5.81 6.46
N ALA A 112 20.79 6.96 7.10
CA ALA A 112 20.99 7.11 8.55
C ALA A 112 20.10 6.17 9.38
N ARG A 113 19.00 5.67 8.80
CA ARG A 113 18.11 4.67 9.38
C ARG A 113 17.96 3.51 8.40
N ASP A 114 17.95 2.29 8.92
CA ASP A 114 17.82 1.08 8.11
C ASP A 114 16.35 0.76 7.74
N PHE A 115 15.42 1.68 8.02
CA PHE A 115 14.01 1.53 7.67
C PHE A 115 13.28 2.86 7.53
N LEU A 116 12.13 2.82 6.85
CA LEU A 116 11.15 3.89 6.75
C LEU A 116 9.75 3.33 7.02
N THR A 117 8.92 4.09 7.74
CA THR A 117 7.59 3.67 8.18
C THR A 117 6.49 4.58 7.64
N TYR A 118 5.39 3.97 7.22
CA TYR A 118 4.14 4.63 6.83
C TYR A 118 3.02 4.15 7.75
N THR A 119 2.29 5.08 8.36
CA THR A 119 1.03 4.77 9.05
C THR A 119 -0.08 4.68 8.00
N LEU A 120 -0.79 3.56 7.95
CA LEU A 120 -1.90 3.39 7.02
C LEU A 120 -3.14 4.16 7.47
N ASP A 121 -3.82 4.80 6.52
CA ASP A 121 -4.99 5.66 6.72
C ASP A 121 -4.73 6.75 7.78
N ASP A 122 -3.61 7.47 7.68
CA ASP A 122 -3.26 8.51 8.67
C ASP A 122 -4.35 9.59 8.79
N GLY A 123 -4.76 9.88 10.02
CA GLY A 123 -5.93 10.73 10.32
C GLY A 123 -7.29 10.07 10.08
N GLY A 124 -7.35 8.88 9.49
CA GLY A 124 -8.57 8.12 9.25
C GLY A 124 -9.01 7.21 10.40
N ILE A 125 -9.81 6.19 10.07
CA ILE A 125 -10.45 5.31 11.06
C ILE A 125 -10.19 3.82 10.82
N THR A 126 -9.53 3.47 9.71
CA THR A 126 -9.24 2.09 9.33
C THR A 126 -7.76 1.76 9.50
N ASP A 127 -7.43 0.49 9.28
CA ASP A 127 -6.06 -0.02 9.16
C ASP A 127 -5.71 -0.41 7.71
N LEU A 128 -6.50 0.09 6.75
CA LEU A 128 -6.39 -0.23 5.34
C LEU A 128 -5.53 0.80 4.62
N ALA A 129 -4.74 0.34 3.64
CA ALA A 129 -3.95 1.23 2.81
C ALA A 129 -4.85 2.22 2.05
N THR A 130 -4.39 3.47 1.99
CA THR A 130 -4.95 4.46 1.09
C THR A 130 -4.19 4.43 -0.23
N PRO A 131 -4.83 4.92 -1.29
CA PRO A 131 -4.16 5.20 -2.53
C PRO A 131 -2.87 6.00 -2.46
N GLN A 132 -2.87 7.08 -1.68
CA GLN A 132 -1.71 7.96 -1.53
C GLN A 132 -0.54 7.18 -0.95
N GLU A 133 -0.78 6.34 0.06
CA GLU A 133 0.27 5.50 0.66
C GLU A 133 0.88 4.51 -0.33
N LEU A 134 0.10 4.01 -1.30
CA LEU A 134 0.63 3.16 -2.37
C LEU A 134 1.50 3.93 -3.36
N LEU A 135 1.12 5.17 -3.68
CA LEU A 135 1.92 6.07 -4.52
C LEU A 135 3.21 6.50 -3.82
N ASP A 136 3.16 6.84 -2.54
CA ASP A 136 4.32 7.19 -1.74
C ASP A 136 5.32 6.02 -1.66
N LEU A 137 4.80 4.80 -1.46
CA LEU A 137 5.62 3.59 -1.50
C LEU A 137 6.23 3.37 -2.90
N TYR A 138 5.44 3.57 -3.97
CA TYR A 138 5.92 3.45 -5.35
C TYR A 138 7.12 4.37 -5.60
N TRP A 139 6.96 5.66 -5.35
CA TRP A 139 7.99 6.66 -5.61
C TRP A 139 9.25 6.39 -4.76
N THR A 140 9.06 6.01 -3.50
CA THR A 140 10.20 5.65 -2.65
C THR A 140 10.98 4.45 -3.20
N LEU A 141 10.31 3.44 -3.73
CA LEU A 141 10.99 2.28 -4.32
C LEU A 141 11.64 2.62 -5.67
N GLU A 142 11.03 3.53 -6.43
CA GLU A 142 11.58 4.06 -7.68
C GLU A 142 12.89 4.82 -7.43
N GLU A 143 12.97 5.64 -6.37
CA GLU A 143 14.20 6.34 -5.97
C GLU A 143 15.38 5.39 -5.71
N PHE A 144 15.11 4.16 -5.22
CA PHE A 144 16.13 3.15 -4.94
C PHE A 144 16.24 2.05 -6.00
N GLN A 145 15.59 2.19 -7.16
CA GLN A 145 15.46 1.12 -8.14
C GLN A 145 16.81 0.53 -8.58
N GLU A 146 17.79 1.38 -8.87
CA GLU A 146 19.14 0.93 -9.29
C GLU A 146 19.83 0.12 -8.20
N ARG A 147 19.72 0.56 -6.94
CA ARG A 147 20.32 -0.13 -5.80
C ARG A 147 19.63 -1.46 -5.52
N ILE A 148 18.30 -1.48 -5.57
CA ILE A 148 17.49 -2.69 -5.43
C ILE A 148 17.92 -3.72 -6.50
N PHE A 149 18.07 -3.28 -7.75
CA PHE A 149 18.54 -4.12 -8.84
C PHE A 149 19.94 -4.68 -8.59
N HIS A 150 20.89 -3.82 -8.19
CA HIS A 150 22.25 -4.25 -7.88
C HIS A 150 22.30 -5.29 -6.75
N ASP A 151 21.62 -5.04 -5.63
CA ASP A 151 21.64 -5.95 -4.48
C ASP A 151 21.00 -7.30 -4.83
N LYS A 152 19.96 -7.28 -5.67
CA LYS A 152 19.35 -8.50 -6.21
C LYS A 152 20.33 -9.28 -7.06
N LEU A 153 21.06 -8.61 -7.95
CA LEU A 153 22.09 -9.23 -8.78
C LEU A 153 23.19 -9.89 -7.93
N VAL A 154 23.67 -9.20 -6.90
CA VAL A 154 24.69 -9.72 -5.97
C VAL A 154 24.20 -11.00 -5.28
N VAL A 155 22.96 -11.00 -4.78
CA VAL A 155 22.37 -12.19 -4.16
C VAL A 155 22.29 -13.35 -5.14
N ASP A 156 21.84 -13.09 -6.38
CA ASP A 156 21.71 -14.15 -7.38
C ASP A 156 23.06 -14.67 -7.87
N MET A 157 24.10 -13.84 -7.96
CA MET A 157 25.47 -14.28 -8.25
C MET A 157 26.10 -15.10 -7.11
N ASN A 158 25.74 -14.78 -5.86
CA ASN A 158 26.23 -15.50 -4.67
C ASN A 158 25.53 -16.84 -4.43
N LYS A 159 24.40 -17.10 -5.11
CA LYS A 159 23.81 -18.44 -5.20
C LYS A 159 24.73 -19.29 -6.09
N LYS A 160 25.80 -19.84 -5.50
CA LYS A 160 26.61 -20.88 -6.15
C LYS A 160 25.68 -21.90 -6.81
N GLU A 161 25.90 -22.16 -8.10
CA GLU A 161 25.28 -23.31 -8.75
C GLU A 161 25.56 -24.54 -7.88
N ALA A 162 24.50 -25.26 -7.52
CA ALA A 162 24.65 -26.53 -6.83
C ALA A 162 25.67 -27.36 -7.63
N PRO A 163 26.67 -27.99 -6.99
CA PRO A 163 27.59 -28.84 -7.72
C PRO A 163 26.73 -29.95 -8.34
N THR A 164 26.48 -29.87 -9.65
CA THR A 164 25.92 -30.96 -10.41
C THR A 164 26.94 -32.07 -10.30
N GLY A 165 26.72 -32.93 -9.30
CA GLY A 165 27.56 -34.07 -9.04
C GLY A 165 27.50 -34.98 -10.25
N THR A 166 28.42 -34.79 -11.19
CA THR A 166 28.77 -35.79 -12.18
C THR A 166 29.31 -36.97 -11.37
N ARG A 167 28.41 -37.88 -11.02
CA ARG A 167 28.69 -39.16 -10.41
C ARG A 167 29.63 -39.87 -11.38
N ARG A 168 30.95 -39.76 -11.16
CA ARG A 168 31.97 -40.57 -11.83
C ARG A 168 31.57 -42.02 -11.59
N GLN A 169 30.93 -42.64 -12.59
CA GLN A 169 30.83 -44.09 -12.69
C GLN A 169 32.27 -44.58 -12.76
N LYS A 170 32.72 -45.30 -11.73
CA LYS A 170 33.95 -46.07 -11.79
C LYS A 170 33.72 -47.17 -12.84
N ILE A 171 34.60 -47.16 -13.84
CA ILE A 171 34.83 -48.23 -14.81
C ILE A 171 35.46 -49.41 -14.07
#